data_AF-U6MAN4-F1
#
_entry.id   AF-U6MAN4-F1
#
_cell.length_a   1.000
_cell.length_b   1.000
_cell.length_c   1.000
_cell.angle_alpha   90.00
_cell.angle_beta   90.00
_cell.angle_gamma   90.00
#
_symmetry.space_group_name_H-M   'P 1'
#
loop_
_entity.id
_entity.type
_entity.pdbx_description
1 polymer ?
#
loop_
_entity_poly.entity_id
_entity_poly.type
_entity_poly.pdbx_seq_one_letter_code
_entity_poly.pdbx_strand_id
1 'polypeptide(L)'
;MATGVDDVFSSDTNQHWEMKRKASFSKLTGAVPRTIPGMYNVVEDPHADDKKEKLWKLMETYLPSDVHSIQRSIVNHVEYTLAKTRFNLDPESCYRAAAFSVRDRLIETLNDTNAFFHEKDVKRAYYLSLEFLLGR
;
A
#
# COMPACT_ATOMS: atom_id res chain seq x y z
N MET A 1 53.49 37.06 19.10
CA MET A 1 52.49 37.75 18.26
C MET A 1 52.26 36.85 17.05
N ALA A 2 50.99 36.59 16.70
CA ALA A 2 50.47 35.51 15.83
C ALA A 2 50.29 34.16 16.56
N THR A 3 49.15 33.46 16.55
CA THR A 3 47.83 33.64 15.89
C THR A 3 46.83 32.77 16.67
N GLY A 4 45.80 33.37 17.26
CA GLY A 4 44.62 32.65 17.75
C GLY A 4 43.62 32.50 16.62
N VAL A 5 43.35 31.26 16.24
CA VAL A 5 42.20 30.90 15.40
C VAL A 5 41.42 29.91 16.24
N ASP A 6 40.31 30.37 16.82
CA ASP A 6 39.42 29.54 17.60
C ASP A 6 38.68 28.59 16.63
N ASP A 7 38.95 27.29 16.74
CA ASP A 7 38.21 26.25 16.03
C ASP A 7 36.76 26.19 16.57
N VAL A 8 35.84 26.81 15.82
CA VAL A 8 34.38 26.80 16.05
C VAL A 8 33.73 25.43 15.81
N PHE A 9 34.51 24.40 15.46
CA PHE A 9 34.03 23.05 15.17
C PHE A 9 34.69 22.00 16.07
N SER A 10 34.41 22.07 17.38
CA SER A 10 34.53 20.89 18.23
C SER A 10 33.44 19.90 17.83
N SER A 11 33.82 18.75 17.28
CA SER A 11 32.90 17.67 16.96
C SER A 11 32.45 16.99 18.25
N ASP A 12 31.26 17.38 18.73
CA ASP A 12 30.49 16.61 19.70
C ASP A 12 30.10 15.26 19.07
N THR A 13 31.03 14.32 19.07
CA THR A 13 30.86 12.93 18.60
C THR A 13 30.01 12.08 19.55
N ASN A 14 29.36 12.70 20.54
CA ASN A 14 28.50 12.05 21.51
C ASN A 14 27.05 12.56 21.49
N GLN A 15 26.58 13.09 20.35
CA GLN A 15 25.15 13.12 20.08
C GLN A 15 24.70 11.74 19.59
N HIS A 16 24.56 10.83 20.56
CA HIS A 16 23.80 9.60 20.37
C HIS A 16 22.33 10.00 20.14
N TRP A 17 21.98 10.27 18.89
CA TRP A 17 20.61 10.46 18.45
C TRP A 17 19.90 9.10 18.48
N GLU A 18 19.65 8.55 19.66
CA GLU A 18 18.75 7.41 19.74
C GLU A 18 17.36 7.93 19.40
N MET A 19 16.92 7.71 18.15
CA MET A 19 15.50 7.70 17.80
C MET A 19 14.83 6.51 18.49
N LYS A 20 14.87 6.47 19.82
CA LYS A 20 13.97 5.64 20.61
C LYS A 20 12.58 6.19 20.36
N ARG A 21 11.73 5.37 19.72
CA ARG A 21 10.30 5.63 19.57
C ARG A 21 9.75 5.99 20.96
N LYS A 22 9.57 7.29 21.23
CA LYS A 22 8.51 7.70 22.13
C LYS A 22 7.26 7.32 21.36
N ALA A 23 6.73 6.13 21.63
CA ALA A 23 5.37 5.78 21.25
C ALA A 23 4.56 7.03 21.54
N SER A 24 4.01 7.65 20.51
CA SER A 24 3.22 8.86 20.66
C SER A 24 2.19 8.55 21.73
N PHE A 25 2.43 9.08 22.93
CA PHE A 25 1.61 8.86 24.11
C PHE A 25 0.26 9.49 23.78
N SER A 26 -0.66 8.71 23.23
CA SER A 26 -2.07 9.02 23.39
C SER A 26 -2.33 8.98 24.89
N LYS A 27 -2.44 10.15 25.51
CA LYS A 27 -2.74 10.25 26.96
C LYS A 27 -4.18 9.87 27.30
N LEU A 28 -5.01 9.54 26.29
CA LEU A 28 -6.44 9.24 26.47
C LEU A 28 -6.75 7.75 26.51
N THR A 29 -5.86 6.89 26.04
CA THR A 29 -6.04 5.44 26.09
C THR A 29 -4.69 4.76 26.21
N GLY A 30 -4.50 3.95 27.26
CA GLY A 30 -3.29 3.15 27.44
C GLY A 30 -3.01 2.39 26.15
N ALA A 31 -1.76 2.49 25.65
CA ALA A 31 -1.23 1.93 24.40
C ALA A 31 -2.19 1.01 23.63
N VAL A 32 -3.17 1.59 22.95
CA VAL A 32 -4.01 0.82 22.03
C VAL A 32 -3.16 0.61 20.79
N PRO A 33 -2.92 -0.64 20.35
CA PRO A 33 -2.32 -0.86 19.05
C PRO A 33 -3.10 -0.02 18.03
N ARG A 34 -2.40 0.64 17.09
CA ARG A 34 -3.03 1.47 16.03
C ARG A 34 -3.78 0.62 14.99
N THR A 35 -4.28 -0.54 15.40
CA THR A 35 -5.20 -1.41 14.70
C THR A 35 -6.57 -0.74 14.75
N ILE A 36 -7.16 -0.43 13.59
CA ILE A 36 -8.59 -0.13 13.52
C ILE A 36 -9.31 -1.45 13.81
N PRO A 37 -10.06 -1.58 14.92
CA PRO A 37 -10.77 -2.81 15.22
C PRO A 37 -11.69 -3.19 14.05
N GLY A 38 -11.46 -4.35 13.43
CA GLY A 38 -12.30 -4.90 12.37
C GLY A 38 -11.87 -4.65 10.92
N MET A 39 -10.78 -3.92 10.64
CA MET A 39 -10.30 -3.73 9.26
C MET A 39 -9.13 -4.65 8.89
N TYR A 40 -8.25 -4.93 9.85
CA TYR A 40 -7.21 -5.96 9.79
C TYR A 40 -7.21 -6.65 11.15
N ASN A 41 -7.78 -7.86 11.24
CA ASN A 41 -7.87 -8.56 12.51
C ASN A 41 -6.46 -8.86 13.05
N VAL A 42 -6.31 -8.73 14.37
CA VAL A 42 -5.10 -9.11 15.11
C VAL A 42 -4.89 -10.60 14.89
N VAL A 43 -3.94 -10.96 14.01
CA VAL A 43 -3.38 -12.31 13.86
C VAL A 43 -4.46 -13.40 14.02
N GLU A 44 -5.56 -13.31 13.26
CA GLU A 44 -6.35 -14.50 13.00
C GLU A 44 -5.51 -15.31 12.04
N ASP A 45 -4.85 -16.36 12.53
CA ASP A 45 -4.11 -17.29 11.68
C ASP A 45 -5.05 -17.70 10.53
N PRO A 46 -4.71 -17.37 9.27
CA PRO A 46 -5.52 -17.69 8.10
C PRO A 46 -5.87 -19.18 7.98
N HIS A 47 -5.04 -20.02 8.62
CA HIS A 47 -5.10 -21.47 8.70
C HIS A 47 -5.81 -22.00 9.96
N ALA A 48 -6.26 -21.14 10.88
CA ALA A 48 -6.98 -21.58 12.08
C ALA A 48 -8.42 -22.02 11.79
N ASP A 49 -8.99 -21.58 10.66
CA ASP A 49 -10.31 -21.99 10.18
C ASP A 49 -10.17 -22.76 8.85
N ASP A 50 -10.35 -24.09 8.89
CA ASP A 50 -10.37 -24.97 7.70
C ASP A 50 -11.30 -24.45 6.58
N LYS A 51 -12.37 -23.75 6.97
CA LYS A 51 -13.37 -23.17 6.05
C LYS A 51 -12.80 -22.03 5.20
N LYS A 52 -11.77 -21.34 5.67
CA LYS A 52 -11.17 -20.17 5.01
C LYS A 52 -9.92 -20.51 4.20
N GLU A 53 -9.29 -21.66 4.43
CA GLU A 53 -8.08 -22.10 3.72
C GLU A 53 -8.23 -22.04 2.19
N LYS A 54 -9.38 -22.50 1.69
CA LYS A 54 -9.66 -22.48 0.24
C LYS A 54 -9.72 -21.07 -0.32
N LEU A 55 -10.28 -20.11 0.44
CA LEU A 55 -10.34 -18.71 0.03
C LEU A 55 -8.92 -18.12 -0.01
N TRP A 56 -8.11 -18.37 1.02
CA TRP A 56 -6.72 -17.92 1.08
C TRP A 56 -5.89 -18.44 -0.08
N LYS A 57 -5.98 -19.74 -0.36
CA LYS A 57 -5.27 -20.35 -1.48
C LYS A 57 -5.64 -19.76 -2.84
N LEU A 58 -6.90 -19.34 -3.02
CA LEU A 58 -7.35 -18.67 -4.24
C LEU A 58 -6.85 -17.22 -4.31
N MET A 59 -6.78 -16.51 -3.17
CA MET A 59 -6.31 -15.13 -3.09
C MET A 59 -4.78 -15.00 -3.10
N GLU A 60 -4.05 -16.06 -2.77
CA GLU A 60 -2.58 -16.08 -2.77
C GLU A 60 -1.97 -15.91 -4.18
N THR A 61 -2.74 -16.23 -5.23
CA THR A 61 -2.25 -16.16 -6.61
C THR A 61 -2.45 -14.77 -7.20
N TYR A 62 -1.35 -14.06 -7.47
CA TYR A 62 -1.36 -12.76 -8.15
C TYR A 62 -1.74 -12.86 -9.63
N LEU A 63 -2.26 -11.76 -10.17
CA LEU A 63 -2.49 -11.64 -11.60
C LEU A 63 -1.14 -11.63 -12.36
N PRO A 64 -0.94 -12.56 -13.32
CA PRO A 64 0.27 -12.54 -14.14
C PRO A 64 0.35 -11.28 -15.02
N SER A 65 1.59 -10.81 -15.21
CA SER A 65 1.93 -9.65 -16.04
C SER A 65 2.38 -10.02 -17.46
N ASP A 66 2.12 -11.25 -17.88
CA ASP A 66 2.37 -11.69 -19.26
C ASP A 66 1.42 -10.99 -20.25
N VAL A 67 1.87 -10.84 -21.50
CA VAL A 67 1.11 -10.16 -22.56
C VAL A 67 -0.24 -10.84 -22.78
N HIS A 68 -0.28 -12.18 -22.84
CA HIS A 68 -1.54 -12.90 -23.04
C HIS A 68 -2.48 -12.78 -21.83
N SER A 69 -1.93 -12.76 -20.63
CA SER A 69 -2.71 -12.57 -19.40
C SER A 69 -3.33 -11.19 -19.31
N ILE A 70 -2.60 -10.15 -19.71
CA ILE A 70 -3.11 -8.78 -19.79
C ILE A 70 -4.24 -8.69 -20.82
N GLN A 71 -4.03 -9.22 -22.03
CA GLN A 71 -5.07 -9.25 -23.07
C GLN A 71 -6.35 -9.93 -22.57
N ARG A 72 -6.23 -11.07 -21.88
CA ARG A 72 -7.37 -11.78 -21.30
C ARG A 72 -8.09 -10.94 -20.24
N SER A 73 -7.35 -10.30 -19.33
CA SER A 73 -7.94 -9.43 -18.31
C SER A 73 -8.70 -8.26 -18.93
N ILE A 74 -8.17 -7.62 -19.98
CA ILE A 74 -8.87 -6.55 -20.71
C ILE A 74 -10.20 -7.07 -21.29
N VAL A 75 -10.18 -8.22 -21.99
CA VAL A 75 -11.40 -8.82 -22.55
C VAL A 75 -12.41 -9.18 -21.46
N ASN A 76 -11.95 -9.72 -20.33
CA ASN A 76 -12.81 -10.01 -19.19
C ASN A 76 -13.51 -8.75 -18.66
N HIS A 77 -12.82 -7.60 -18.59
CA HIS A 77 -13.46 -6.35 -18.18
C HIS A 77 -14.43 -5.79 -19.22
N VAL A 78 -14.18 -6.00 -20.51
CA VAL A 78 -15.15 -5.65 -21.56
C VAL A 78 -16.45 -6.43 -21.35
N GLU A 79 -16.35 -7.74 -21.13
CA GLU A 79 -17.50 -8.63 -21.03
C GLU A 79 -18.23 -8.51 -19.69
N TYR A 80 -17.51 -8.60 -18.57
CA TYR A 80 -18.11 -8.69 -17.24
C TYR A 80 -18.27 -7.34 -16.53
N THR A 81 -17.37 -6.38 -16.74
CA THR A 81 -17.44 -5.08 -16.06
C THR A 81 -18.24 -4.06 -16.88
N LEU A 82 -18.02 -4.01 -18.19
CA LEU A 82 -18.70 -3.06 -19.08
C LEU A 82 -19.96 -3.64 -19.73
N ALA A 83 -20.22 -4.95 -19.56
CA ALA A 83 -21.36 -5.65 -20.16
C ALA A 83 -21.44 -5.47 -21.69
N LYS A 84 -20.28 -5.42 -22.36
CA LYS A 84 -20.17 -5.24 -23.81
C LYS A 84 -19.70 -6.51 -24.49
N THR A 85 -20.26 -6.75 -25.67
CA THR A 85 -19.86 -7.87 -26.53
C THR A 85 -18.83 -7.41 -27.56
N ARG A 86 -18.06 -8.35 -28.12
CA ARG A 86 -17.11 -8.12 -29.22
C ARG A 86 -17.65 -7.33 -30.42
N PHE A 87 -18.97 -7.34 -30.63
CA PHE A 87 -19.62 -6.66 -31.74
C PHE A 87 -19.97 -5.20 -31.45
N ASN A 88 -19.93 -4.77 -30.19
CA ASN A 88 -20.34 -3.44 -29.75
C ASN A 88 -19.22 -2.75 -28.96
N LEU A 89 -17.99 -2.78 -29.48
CA LEU A 89 -16.81 -2.27 -28.79
C LEU A 89 -16.42 -0.87 -29.29
N ASP A 90 -16.62 0.13 -28.45
CA ASP A 90 -16.17 1.50 -28.70
C ASP A 90 -14.72 1.73 -28.23
N PRO A 91 -13.97 2.67 -28.84
CA PRO A 91 -12.62 3.03 -28.40
C PRO A 91 -12.55 3.47 -26.93
N GLU A 92 -13.55 4.21 -26.45
CA GLU A 92 -13.63 4.64 -25.05
C GLU A 92 -13.79 3.44 -24.10
N SER A 93 -14.57 2.45 -24.50
CA SER A 93 -14.78 1.23 -23.70
C SER A 93 -13.52 0.38 -23.64
N CYS A 94 -12.76 0.32 -24.74
CA CYS A 94 -11.44 -0.30 -24.75
C CYS A 94 -10.48 0.40 -23.78
N TYR A 95 -10.45 1.73 -23.76
CA TYR A 95 -9.65 2.50 -22.80
C TYR A 95 -10.04 2.20 -21.35
N ARG A 96 -11.33 2.21 -21.03
CA ARG A 96 -11.82 1.89 -19.67
C ARG A 96 -11.48 0.46 -19.25
N ALA A 97 -11.64 -0.51 -20.14
CA ALA A 97 -11.30 -1.90 -19.86
C ALA A 97 -9.79 -2.09 -19.63
N ALA A 98 -8.94 -1.40 -20.39
CA ALA A 98 -7.50 -1.36 -20.15
C ALA A 98 -7.16 -0.74 -18.80
N ALA A 99 -7.80 0.39 -18.44
CA ALA A 99 -7.61 1.03 -17.14
C ALA A 99 -8.02 0.12 -15.97
N PHE A 100 -9.12 -0.64 -16.10
CA PHE A 100 -9.52 -1.62 -15.08
C PHE A 100 -8.50 -2.76 -14.94
N SER A 101 -7.98 -3.28 -16.06
CA SER A 101 -6.93 -4.32 -16.00
C SER A 101 -5.67 -3.86 -15.25
N VAL A 102 -5.28 -2.60 -15.41
CA VAL A 102 -4.15 -2.02 -14.66
C VAL A 102 -4.52 -1.80 -13.20
N ARG A 103 -5.73 -1.31 -12.92
CA ARG A 103 -6.24 -1.07 -11.57
C ARG A 103 -6.21 -2.33 -10.71
N ASP A 104 -6.63 -3.48 -11.24
CA ASP A 104 -6.68 -4.73 -10.48
C ASP A 104 -5.31 -5.12 -9.93
N ARG A 105 -4.26 -5.00 -10.76
CA ARG A 105 -2.87 -5.27 -10.32
C ARG A 105 -2.38 -4.26 -9.28
N LEU A 106 -2.72 -2.99 -9.45
CA LEU A 106 -2.37 -1.96 -8.47
C LEU A 106 -3.07 -2.19 -7.12
N ILE A 107 -4.29 -2.72 -7.13
CA ILE A 107 -5.01 -3.06 -5.90
C ILE A 107 -4.31 -4.20 -5.16
N GLU A 108 -3.84 -5.25 -5.85
CA GLU A 108 -3.05 -6.32 -5.24
C GLU A 108 -1.82 -5.75 -4.51
N THR A 109 -1.00 -4.98 -5.22
CA THR A 109 0.21 -4.38 -4.64
C THR A 109 -0.08 -3.37 -3.52
N LEU A 110 -1.19 -2.61 -3.63
CA LEU A 110 -1.62 -1.68 -2.60
C LEU A 110 -2.04 -2.42 -1.32
N ASN A 111 -2.74 -3.55 -1.46
CA ASN A 111 -3.13 -4.37 -0.32
C ASN A 111 -1.90 -4.91 0.42
N ASP A 112 -0.90 -5.40 -0.30
CA ASP A 112 0.36 -5.89 0.30
C ASP A 112 1.10 -4.77 1.04
N THR A 113 1.16 -3.59 0.41
CA THR A 113 1.81 -2.42 1.01
C THR A 113 1.11 -2.00 2.30
N ASN A 114 -0.22 -2.01 2.31
CA ASN A 114 -1.01 -1.69 3.50
C ASN A 114 -0.83 -2.74 4.59
N ALA A 115 -0.84 -4.04 4.24
CA ALA A 115 -0.59 -5.14 5.17
C ALA A 115 0.81 -5.04 5.80
N PHE A 116 1.84 -4.78 4.99
CA PHE A 116 3.20 -4.57 5.44
C PHE A 116 3.31 -3.38 6.41
N PHE A 117 2.72 -2.24 6.05
CA PHE A 117 2.73 -1.07 6.94
C PHE A 117 1.95 -1.28 8.23
N HIS A 118 0.95 -2.16 8.22
CA HIS A 118 0.20 -2.53 9.41
C HIS A 118 1.05 -3.44 10.32
N GLU A 119 1.66 -4.49 9.77
CA GLU A 119 2.50 -5.45 10.51
C GLU A 119 3.74 -4.78 11.12
N LYS A 120 4.44 -3.93 10.36
CA LYS A 120 5.69 -3.31 10.81
C LYS A 120 5.49 -2.09 11.72
N ASP A 121 4.27 -1.59 11.89
CA ASP A 121 3.92 -0.41 12.70
C ASP A 121 4.90 0.77 12.51
N VAL A 122 5.20 1.09 11.25
CA VAL A 122 6.17 2.14 10.90
C VAL A 122 5.62 3.55 11.17
N LYS A 123 6.51 4.54 11.27
CA LYS A 123 6.13 5.96 11.28
C LYS A 123 5.63 6.34 9.88
N ARG A 124 4.47 7.01 9.79
CA ARG A 124 3.85 7.42 8.52
C ARG A 124 3.88 8.94 8.39
N ALA A 125 4.18 9.42 7.18
CA ALA A 125 4.03 10.83 6.83
C ALA A 125 2.67 11.00 6.13
N TYR A 126 1.88 11.97 6.59
CA TYR A 126 0.61 12.31 5.96
C TYR A 126 0.80 13.65 5.26
N TYR A 127 0.75 13.64 3.93
CA TYR A 127 0.85 14.85 3.14
C TYR A 127 -0.54 15.48 3.01
N LEU A 128 -0.68 16.70 3.54
CA LEU A 128 -1.91 17.48 3.44
C LEU A 128 -1.70 18.61 2.44
N SER A 129 -2.42 18.57 1.33
CA SER A 129 -2.44 19.60 0.30
C SER A 129 -3.87 20.05 0.06
N LEU A 130 -4.04 21.33 -0.31
CA LEU A 130 -5.32 21.88 -0.74
C LEU A 130 -5.70 21.42 -2.15
N GLU A 131 -4.71 21.11 -2.99
CA GLU A 131 -4.92 20.64 -4.36
C GLU A 131 -3.98 19.50 -4.74
N PHE A 132 -4.48 18.60 -5.59
CA PHE A 132 -3.75 17.49 -6.20
C PHE A 132 -4.11 17.40 -7.69
N LEU A 133 -3.19 17.82 -8.55
CA LEU A 133 -3.34 17.73 -10.01
C LEU A 133 -2.66 16.45 -10.53
N LEU A 134 -3.35 15.32 -10.44
CA LEU A 134 -2.81 14.01 -10.84
C LEU A 134 -2.68 13.85 -12.37
N GLY A 135 -3.53 14.53 -13.15
CA GLY A 135 -3.54 14.40 -14.60
C GLY A 135 -4.01 13.02 -15.08
N ARG A 136 -3.70 12.69 -16.34
CA ARG A 136 -3.89 11.38 -16.98
C ARG A 136 -2.62 10.97 -17.69
#